data_AF-A0A4U5NP70-F1
#
_entry.id   AF-A0A4U5NP70-F1
#
_cell.length_a   1.000
_cell.length_b   1.000
_cell.length_c   1.000
_cell.angle_alpha   90.00
_cell.angle_beta   90.00
_cell.angle_gamma   90.00
#
_symmetry.space_group_name_H-M   'P 1'
#
loop_
_entity.id
_entity.type
_entity.pdbx_description
1 polymer ?
#
loop_
_entity_poly.entity_id
_entity_poly.type
_entity_poly.pdbx_seq_one_letter_code
_entity_poly.pdbx_strand_id
1 'polypeptide(L)'
;MGDGLMIQEGSSVKATGKIAQIPVSEAYLGRVINALAKPIDGRGAISSSESRLIESPAPGIISRRSVYEPLQTGLIAIDSMIPIGRGQRELIIGDRQTGKTAVATDTILNQQGQNERGAMEYTIVVAETADSPATLQYLAPYTGAALAEYFMYHRLDVKLIQEMFFIFAFTPLERAAKPSSSLGEGNGQIFLSADLFNAGIRPAINVGISVSRVGSAAQIKAMKQVAGKLKLELAQFAELEAFCAIRFGS
;
A
#
# COMPACT_ATOMS: atom_id res chain seq x y z
N MET A 1 -12.82 -16.49 -13.24
CA MET A 1 -13.11 -16.13 -11.84
C MET A 1 -14.26 -15.14 -11.87
N GLY A 2 -15.35 -15.43 -11.16
CA GLY A 2 -16.62 -14.68 -11.18
C GLY A 2 -17.58 -15.28 -10.13
N ASP A 3 -18.84 -14.89 -10.13
CA ASP A 3 -19.79 -15.17 -9.03
C ASP A 3 -20.13 -16.65 -8.83
N GLY A 4 -19.77 -17.52 -9.77
CA GLY A 4 -19.99 -18.97 -9.66
C GLY A 4 -21.46 -19.40 -9.76
N LEU A 5 -22.40 -18.45 -9.76
CA LEU A 5 -23.87 -18.69 -9.79
C LEU A 5 -24.35 -19.44 -11.05
N MET A 6 -23.59 -19.37 -12.14
CA MET A 6 -23.91 -20.04 -13.41
C MET A 6 -23.22 -21.40 -13.55
N ILE A 7 -22.48 -21.86 -12.53
CA ILE A 7 -21.77 -23.15 -12.55
C ILE A 7 -22.67 -24.21 -11.91
N GLN A 8 -22.92 -25.30 -12.64
CA GLN A 8 -23.72 -26.42 -12.17
C GLN A 8 -22.90 -27.70 -12.08
N GLU A 9 -23.31 -28.62 -11.21
CA GLU A 9 -22.73 -29.96 -11.17
C GLU A 9 -22.88 -30.64 -12.55
N GLY A 10 -21.82 -31.29 -13.02
CA GLY A 10 -21.76 -31.87 -14.36
C GLY A 10 -21.34 -30.89 -15.48
N SER A 11 -21.10 -29.61 -15.18
CA SER A 11 -20.55 -28.66 -16.17
C SER A 11 -19.17 -29.09 -16.66
N SER A 12 -18.95 -29.04 -17.98
CA SER A 12 -17.65 -29.34 -18.57
C SER A 12 -16.64 -28.24 -18.30
N VAL A 13 -15.46 -28.59 -17.76
CA VAL A 13 -14.35 -27.66 -17.55
C VAL A 13 -13.20 -27.97 -18.51
N LYS A 14 -12.48 -26.94 -18.96
CA LYS A 14 -11.31 -27.09 -19.81
C LYS A 14 -10.10 -26.44 -19.16
N ALA A 15 -9.01 -27.21 -19.06
CA ALA A 15 -7.73 -26.67 -18.62
C ALA A 15 -7.19 -25.70 -19.68
N THR A 16 -6.75 -24.52 -19.23
CA THR A 16 -6.14 -23.50 -20.10
C THR A 16 -4.70 -23.85 -20.48
N GLY A 17 -4.06 -24.79 -19.77
CA GLY A 17 -2.65 -25.17 -19.96
C GLY A 17 -1.65 -24.09 -19.56
N LYS A 18 -2.12 -22.99 -18.96
CA LYS A 18 -1.30 -21.85 -18.53
C LYS A 18 -1.43 -21.67 -17.02
N ILE A 19 -0.32 -21.34 -16.37
CA ILE A 19 -0.33 -20.88 -14.98
C ILE A 19 -1.05 -19.52 -14.94
N ALA A 20 -1.65 -19.19 -13.79
CA ALA A 20 -2.36 -17.93 -13.60
C ALA A 20 -1.43 -16.73 -13.91
N GLN A 21 -1.82 -15.95 -14.93
CA GLN A 21 -1.06 -14.83 -15.45
C GLN A 21 -1.98 -13.67 -15.79
N ILE A 22 -1.47 -12.45 -15.66
CA ILE A 22 -2.16 -11.22 -16.05
C ILE A 22 -1.43 -10.52 -17.19
N PRO A 23 -2.15 -9.84 -18.10
CA PRO A 23 -1.54 -8.94 -19.06
C PRO A 23 -0.84 -7.77 -18.36
N VAL A 24 0.34 -7.39 -18.84
CA VAL A 24 1.13 -6.26 -18.32
C VAL A 24 1.62 -5.38 -19.46
N SER A 25 1.54 -4.06 -19.27
CA SER A 25 2.02 -3.07 -20.25
C SER A 25 2.13 -1.68 -19.62
N GLU A 26 2.80 -0.75 -20.30
CA GLU A 26 2.78 0.66 -19.87
C GLU A 26 1.40 1.33 -20.03
N ALA A 27 0.53 0.78 -20.89
CA ALA A 27 -0.81 1.31 -21.16
C ALA A 27 -1.79 1.17 -19.98
N TYR A 28 -1.37 0.50 -18.90
CA TYR A 28 -2.14 0.44 -17.65
C TYR A 28 -2.04 1.73 -16.81
N LEU A 29 -1.02 2.56 -17.01
CA LEU A 29 -0.87 3.82 -16.27
C LEU A 29 -2.09 4.73 -16.50
N GLY A 30 -2.67 5.23 -15.42
CA GLY A 30 -3.87 6.07 -15.45
C GLY A 30 -5.18 5.34 -15.71
N ARG A 31 -5.16 4.01 -15.64
CA ARG A 31 -6.35 3.16 -15.77
C ARG A 31 -6.84 2.66 -14.42
N VAL A 32 -8.14 2.39 -14.35
CA VAL A 32 -8.75 1.65 -13.25
C VAL A 32 -9.11 0.26 -13.76
N ILE A 33 -8.58 -0.76 -13.09
CA ILE A 33 -8.71 -2.16 -13.48
C ILE A 33 -9.21 -3.02 -12.33
N ASN A 34 -9.76 -4.18 -12.65
CA ASN A 34 -10.11 -5.21 -11.68
C ASN A 34 -8.94 -6.17 -11.41
N ALA A 35 -9.12 -7.15 -10.53
CA ALA A 35 -8.11 -8.13 -10.16
C ALA A 35 -7.67 -9.06 -11.30
N LEU A 36 -8.36 -9.08 -12.45
CA LEU A 36 -7.95 -9.82 -13.65
C LEU A 36 -7.29 -8.89 -14.69
N ALA A 37 -6.89 -7.69 -14.28
CA ALA A 37 -6.35 -6.63 -15.14
C ALA A 37 -7.29 -6.20 -16.28
N LYS A 38 -8.61 -6.34 -16.09
CA LYS A 38 -9.59 -5.82 -17.05
C LYS A 38 -9.97 -4.38 -16.68
N PRO A 39 -10.05 -3.45 -17.64
CA PRO A 39 -10.43 -2.07 -17.36
C PRO A 39 -11.90 -1.98 -16.93
N ILE A 40 -12.14 -1.19 -15.88
CA ILE A 40 -13.48 -0.87 -15.34
C ILE A 40 -13.79 0.63 -15.37
N ASP A 41 -12.90 1.43 -15.98
CA ASP A 41 -13.01 2.89 -16.11
C ASP A 41 -13.80 3.36 -17.34
N GLY A 42 -14.32 2.45 -18.16
CA GLY A 42 -15.08 2.77 -19.37
C GLY A 42 -14.24 3.34 -20.53
N ARG A 43 -12.91 3.41 -20.41
CA ARG A 43 -12.00 3.99 -21.44
C ARG A 43 -11.58 2.99 -22.53
N GLY A 44 -12.32 1.89 -22.68
CA GLY A 44 -12.03 0.82 -23.64
C GLY A 44 -10.95 -0.17 -23.19
N ALA A 45 -10.65 -1.16 -24.04
CA ALA A 45 -9.68 -2.21 -23.73
C ALA A 45 -8.25 -1.67 -23.63
N ILE A 46 -7.42 -2.33 -22.81
CA ILE A 46 -5.99 -2.02 -22.69
C ILE A 46 -5.21 -2.95 -23.64
N SER A 47 -4.44 -2.38 -24.55
CA SER A 47 -3.56 -3.15 -25.45
C SER A 47 -2.35 -3.67 -24.67
N SER A 48 -2.15 -4.98 -24.66
CA SER A 48 -1.04 -5.64 -23.95
C SER A 48 -0.50 -6.80 -24.80
N SER A 49 0.79 -6.77 -25.11
CA SER A 49 1.49 -7.86 -25.82
C SER A 49 2.11 -8.88 -24.87
N GLU A 50 2.37 -8.48 -23.62
CA GLU A 50 3.05 -9.28 -22.61
C GLU A 50 2.10 -9.69 -21.49
N SER A 51 2.51 -10.74 -20.77
CA SER A 51 1.82 -11.23 -19.59
C SER A 51 2.82 -11.71 -18.54
N ARG A 52 2.50 -11.50 -17.26
CA ARG A 52 3.32 -11.93 -16.13
C ARG A 52 2.52 -12.89 -15.25
N LEU A 53 3.22 -13.84 -14.63
CA LEU A 53 2.63 -14.69 -13.60
C LEU A 53 2.15 -13.84 -12.42
N ILE A 54 1.00 -14.20 -11.86
CA ILE A 54 0.44 -13.54 -10.68
C ILE A 54 1.30 -13.85 -9.44
N GLU A 55 1.80 -15.09 -9.38
CA GLU A 55 2.71 -15.55 -8.34
C GLU A 55 4.09 -15.77 -8.96
N SER A 56 4.97 -14.77 -8.79
CA SER A 56 6.38 -14.84 -9.14
C SER A 56 7.24 -14.95 -7.87
N PRO A 57 8.36 -15.69 -7.91
CA PRO A 57 9.31 -15.68 -6.81
C PRO A 57 9.91 -14.28 -6.66
N ALA A 58 9.99 -13.80 -5.42
CA ALA A 58 10.59 -12.50 -5.12
C ALA A 58 12.09 -12.48 -5.47
N PRO A 59 12.66 -11.30 -5.80
CA PRO A 59 14.09 -11.17 -6.08
C PRO A 59 14.93 -11.71 -4.92
N GLY A 60 15.98 -12.48 -5.23
CA GLY A 60 16.91 -13.01 -4.24
C GLY A 60 17.72 -11.92 -3.53
N ILE A 61 18.31 -12.24 -2.37
CA ILE A 61 18.99 -11.27 -1.50
C ILE A 61 20.07 -10.46 -2.25
N ILE A 62 20.86 -11.12 -3.12
CA ILE A 62 21.95 -10.50 -3.89
C ILE A 62 21.44 -9.40 -4.84
N SER A 63 20.22 -9.54 -5.36
CA SER A 63 19.62 -8.58 -6.29
C SER A 63 18.99 -7.37 -5.60
N ARG A 64 18.87 -7.38 -4.26
CA ARG A 64 18.26 -6.30 -3.49
C ARG A 64 19.31 -5.26 -3.11
N ARG A 65 18.94 -3.98 -3.21
CA ARG A 65 19.71 -2.87 -2.65
C ARG A 65 19.07 -2.42 -1.34
N SER A 66 19.89 -1.89 -0.44
CA SER A 66 19.38 -1.22 0.75
C SER A 66 18.46 -0.07 0.37
N VAL A 67 17.41 0.15 1.14
CA VAL A 67 16.52 1.29 0.97
C VAL A 67 17.16 2.52 1.63
N TYR A 68 17.45 3.56 0.83
CA TYR A 68 18.05 4.81 1.31
C TYR A 68 17.41 6.07 0.69
N GLU A 69 16.61 5.92 -0.36
CA GLU A 69 15.91 7.05 -0.97
C GLU A 69 14.55 7.26 -0.29
N PRO A 70 14.21 8.49 0.12
CA PRO A 70 12.92 8.78 0.74
C PRO A 70 11.76 8.73 -0.27
N LEU A 71 10.63 8.15 0.15
CA LEU A 71 9.32 8.34 -0.48
C LEU A 71 8.54 9.35 0.36
N GLN A 72 8.45 10.60 -0.12
CA GLN A 72 7.77 11.66 0.63
C GLN A 72 6.25 11.49 0.54
N THR A 73 5.58 11.35 1.67
CA THR A 73 4.12 11.24 1.72
C THR A 73 3.42 12.59 1.69
N GLY A 74 4.12 13.66 2.07
CA GLY A 74 3.53 14.99 2.26
C GLY A 74 2.80 15.13 3.59
N LEU A 75 2.72 14.05 4.38
CA LEU A 75 2.14 14.04 5.70
C LEU A 75 3.26 14.19 6.73
N ILE A 76 3.29 15.35 7.39
CA ILE A 76 4.31 15.69 8.40
C ILE A 76 4.45 14.57 9.43
N ALA A 77 3.32 14.01 9.90
CA ALA A 77 3.32 12.95 10.88
C ALA A 77 4.03 11.67 10.41
N ILE A 78 3.96 11.33 9.13
CA ILE A 78 4.63 10.15 8.56
C ILE A 78 6.08 10.49 8.23
N ASP A 79 6.32 11.54 7.44
CA ASP A 79 7.65 11.86 6.93
C ASP A 79 8.66 12.19 8.05
N SER A 80 8.16 12.70 9.19
CA SER A 80 8.98 12.96 10.39
C SER A 80 9.19 11.74 11.30
N MET A 81 8.13 10.97 11.60
CA MET A 81 8.19 9.94 12.65
C MET A 81 8.24 8.50 12.14
N ILE A 82 7.65 8.23 10.97
CA ILE A 82 7.53 6.89 10.36
C ILE A 82 7.93 7.01 8.89
N PRO A 83 9.20 7.37 8.60
CA PRO A 83 9.62 7.66 7.25
C PRO A 83 9.52 6.40 6.38
N ILE A 84 9.01 6.57 5.16
CA ILE A 84 8.89 5.52 4.17
C ILE A 84 10.01 5.67 3.16
N GLY A 85 10.79 4.62 2.97
CA GLY A 85 11.79 4.57 1.93
C GLY A 85 11.25 3.97 0.63
N ARG A 86 11.82 4.38 -0.49
CA ARG A 86 11.49 3.83 -1.80
C ARG A 86 11.90 2.35 -1.87
N GLY A 87 10.94 1.47 -2.15
CA GLY A 87 11.13 0.01 -2.09
C GLY A 87 10.92 -0.61 -0.70
N GLN A 88 10.52 0.19 0.30
CA GLN A 88 10.01 -0.31 1.57
C GLN A 88 8.57 -0.82 1.40
N ARG A 89 8.23 -1.87 2.15
CA ARG A 89 6.84 -2.33 2.30
C ARG A 89 6.32 -1.81 3.63
N GLU A 90 5.42 -0.84 3.58
CA GLU A 90 4.81 -0.23 4.74
C GLU A 90 3.32 -0.57 4.80
N LEU A 91 2.89 -1.20 5.89
CA LEU A 91 1.49 -1.58 6.06
C LEU A 91 0.67 -0.43 6.66
N ILE A 92 -0.35 0.08 5.96
CA ILE A 92 -1.35 0.97 6.57
C ILE A 92 -2.50 0.13 7.12
N ILE A 93 -2.70 0.16 8.43
CA ILE A 93 -3.73 -0.60 9.13
C ILE A 93 -4.52 0.31 10.09
N GLY A 94 -5.76 -0.06 10.38
CA GLY A 94 -6.62 0.65 11.32
C GLY A 94 -8.09 0.33 11.07
N ASP A 95 -8.96 0.82 11.95
CA ASP A 95 -10.39 0.56 11.87
C ASP A 95 -11.07 1.23 10.66
N ARG A 96 -12.33 0.89 10.41
CA ARG A 96 -13.12 1.55 9.36
C ARG A 96 -13.14 3.08 9.61
N GLN A 97 -13.05 3.86 8.53
CA GLN A 97 -13.14 5.33 8.56
C GLN A 97 -12.06 6.08 9.36
N THR A 98 -10.93 5.45 9.71
CA THR A 98 -9.81 6.13 10.41
C THR A 98 -8.88 6.94 9.51
N GLY A 99 -9.19 7.06 8.21
CA GLY A 99 -8.38 7.84 7.27
C GLY A 99 -7.35 7.07 6.46
N LYS A 100 -7.39 5.73 6.43
CA LYS A 100 -6.49 4.89 5.61
C LYS A 100 -6.43 5.34 4.15
N THR A 101 -7.59 5.60 3.57
CA THR A 101 -7.71 6.10 2.19
C THR A 101 -7.12 7.46 2.00
N ALA A 102 -7.37 8.39 2.93
CA ALA A 102 -6.80 9.73 2.87
C ALA A 102 -5.27 9.69 2.89
N VAL A 103 -4.67 8.90 3.79
CA VAL A 103 -3.20 8.78 3.88
C VAL A 103 -2.59 8.30 2.57
N ALA A 104 -3.19 7.26 1.98
CA ALA A 104 -2.71 6.69 0.73
C ALA A 104 -2.96 7.61 -0.47
N THR A 105 -4.11 8.29 -0.56
CA THR A 105 -4.38 9.27 -1.63
C THR A 105 -3.46 10.46 -1.52
N ASP A 106 -3.24 11.01 -0.33
CA ASP A 106 -2.36 12.16 -0.12
C ASP A 106 -0.92 11.80 -0.52
N THR A 107 -0.47 10.59 -0.18
CA THR A 107 0.85 10.09 -0.59
C THR A 107 0.98 10.01 -2.12
N ILE A 108 -0.05 9.51 -2.81
CA ILE A 108 -0.07 9.46 -4.28
C ILE A 108 -0.04 10.88 -4.86
N LEU A 109 -0.91 11.78 -4.38
CA LEU A 109 -1.00 13.16 -4.83
C LEU A 109 0.32 13.92 -4.60
N ASN A 110 1.02 13.67 -3.50
CA ASN A 110 2.30 14.32 -3.21
C ASN A 110 3.41 13.93 -4.20
N GLN A 111 3.31 12.78 -4.87
CA GLN A 111 4.25 12.45 -5.94
C GLN A 111 4.06 13.33 -7.18
N GLN A 112 2.87 13.90 -7.40
CA GLN A 112 2.62 14.83 -8.51
C GLN A 112 3.51 16.07 -8.40
N GLY A 113 3.62 16.62 -7.19
CA GLY A 113 4.41 17.82 -6.92
C GLY A 113 5.90 17.66 -7.24
N GLN A 114 6.38 16.41 -7.31
CA GLN A 114 7.75 16.09 -7.70
C GLN A 114 7.90 15.83 -9.21
N ASN A 115 6.82 15.47 -9.92
CA ASN A 115 6.85 14.98 -11.29
C ASN A 115 6.10 15.86 -12.32
N GLU A 116 5.53 17.00 -11.91
CA GLU A 116 4.77 17.96 -12.76
C GLU A 116 3.59 17.35 -13.55
N ARG A 117 3.16 16.13 -13.19
CA ARG A 117 2.13 15.32 -13.90
C ARG A 117 0.88 15.08 -13.07
N GLY A 118 -0.24 14.79 -13.72
CA GLY A 118 -1.48 14.34 -13.07
C GLY A 118 -1.27 13.05 -12.26
N ALA A 119 -1.86 12.90 -11.07
CA ALA A 119 -1.67 11.73 -10.17
C ALA A 119 -2.02 10.41 -10.86
N MET A 120 -3.05 10.48 -11.69
CA MET A 120 -3.47 9.35 -12.49
C MET A 120 -2.44 8.98 -13.57
N GLU A 121 -1.66 9.90 -14.12
CA GLU A 121 -0.73 9.60 -15.23
C GLU A 121 0.38 8.60 -14.87
N TYR A 122 0.66 8.41 -13.58
CA TYR A 122 1.62 7.42 -13.09
C TYR A 122 1.01 6.39 -12.13
N THR A 123 -0.30 6.41 -11.91
CA THR A 123 -0.98 5.51 -10.98
C THR A 123 -1.84 4.50 -11.71
N ILE A 124 -1.75 3.24 -11.30
CA ILE A 124 -2.68 2.17 -11.69
C ILE A 124 -3.56 1.89 -10.48
N VAL A 125 -4.88 1.93 -10.64
CA VAL A 125 -5.81 1.59 -9.57
C VAL A 125 -6.35 0.20 -9.82
N VAL A 126 -5.97 -0.76 -8.96
CA VAL A 126 -6.60 -2.08 -8.92
C VAL A 126 -7.73 -2.01 -7.90
N ALA A 127 -8.97 -2.11 -8.36
CA ALA A 127 -10.15 -2.00 -7.53
C ALA A 127 -11.01 -3.27 -7.63
N GLU A 128 -11.28 -3.85 -6.46
CA GLU A 128 -12.31 -4.86 -6.27
C GLU A 128 -13.23 -4.37 -5.15
N THR A 129 -14.52 -4.30 -5.44
CA THR A 129 -15.54 -3.82 -4.53
C THR A 129 -16.01 -4.94 -3.60
N ALA A 130 -16.72 -4.60 -2.53
CA ALA A 130 -17.14 -5.56 -1.52
C ALA A 130 -18.18 -6.58 -2.03
N ASP A 131 -18.87 -6.25 -3.12
CA ASP A 131 -19.79 -7.12 -3.86
C ASP A 131 -19.06 -8.10 -4.80
N SER A 132 -17.79 -7.88 -5.12
CA SER A 132 -17.00 -8.81 -5.92
C SER A 132 -16.77 -10.13 -5.17
N PRO A 133 -16.67 -11.27 -5.89
CA PRO A 133 -16.27 -12.56 -5.33
C PRO A 133 -15.01 -12.49 -4.46
N ALA A 134 -15.02 -13.23 -3.34
CA ALA A 134 -13.89 -13.28 -2.41
C ALA A 134 -12.56 -13.67 -3.09
N THR A 135 -12.60 -14.50 -4.12
CA THR A 135 -11.41 -14.87 -4.92
C THR A 135 -10.80 -13.69 -5.66
N LEU A 136 -11.62 -12.78 -6.19
CA LEU A 136 -11.13 -11.58 -6.89
C LEU A 136 -10.55 -10.57 -5.90
N GLN A 137 -11.23 -10.36 -4.76
CA GLN A 137 -10.70 -9.53 -3.68
C GLN A 137 -9.34 -10.04 -3.16
N TYR A 138 -9.19 -11.37 -3.06
CA TYR A 138 -7.92 -12.00 -2.70
C TYR A 138 -6.83 -11.82 -3.78
N LEU A 139 -7.21 -11.85 -5.06
CA LEU A 139 -6.28 -11.77 -6.18
C LEU A 139 -5.79 -10.33 -6.45
N ALA A 140 -6.61 -9.32 -6.16
CA ALA A 140 -6.31 -7.91 -6.37
C ALA A 140 -4.89 -7.48 -5.93
N PRO A 141 -4.41 -7.82 -4.71
CA PRO A 141 -3.05 -7.49 -4.30
C PRO A 141 -1.96 -8.12 -5.18
N TYR A 142 -2.14 -9.38 -5.58
CA TYR A 142 -1.16 -10.06 -6.43
C TYR A 142 -1.12 -9.46 -7.84
N THR A 143 -2.26 -9.06 -8.37
CA THR A 143 -2.35 -8.37 -9.66
C THR A 143 -1.64 -7.01 -9.61
N GLY A 144 -1.84 -6.26 -8.52
CA GLY A 144 -1.12 -5.01 -8.28
C GLY A 144 0.39 -5.23 -8.20
N ALA A 145 0.83 -6.26 -7.48
CA ALA A 145 2.25 -6.62 -7.36
C ALA A 145 2.86 -7.02 -8.71
N ALA A 146 2.18 -7.85 -9.51
CA ALA A 146 2.66 -8.29 -10.82
C ALA A 146 2.79 -7.12 -11.82
N LEU A 147 1.87 -6.14 -11.78
CA LEU A 147 1.98 -4.91 -12.58
C LEU A 147 3.13 -4.02 -12.10
N ALA A 148 3.29 -3.85 -10.78
CA ALA A 148 4.41 -3.08 -10.23
C ALA A 148 5.76 -3.72 -10.58
N GLU A 149 5.87 -5.05 -10.51
CA GLU A 149 7.06 -5.78 -10.91
C GLU A 149 7.40 -5.58 -12.39
N TYR A 150 6.40 -5.51 -13.28
CA TYR A 150 6.65 -5.22 -14.69
C TYR A 150 7.42 -3.91 -14.86
N PHE A 151 6.97 -2.82 -14.20
CA PHE A 151 7.68 -1.54 -14.23
C PHE A 151 9.03 -1.61 -13.53
N MET A 152 9.14 -2.38 -12.44
CA MET A 152 10.41 -2.59 -11.74
C MET A 152 11.49 -3.22 -12.62
N TYR A 153 11.13 -4.14 -13.51
CA TYR A 153 12.09 -4.82 -14.39
C TYR A 153 12.29 -4.14 -15.75
N HIS A 154 11.28 -3.43 -16.27
CA HIS A 154 11.32 -2.89 -17.65
C HIS A 154 11.65 -1.40 -17.73
N ARG A 155 11.29 -0.59 -16.73
CA ARG A 155 11.71 0.82 -16.73
C ARG A 155 13.09 0.92 -16.10
N LEU A 156 13.97 1.67 -16.75
CA LEU A 156 15.34 1.94 -16.29
C LEU A 156 15.41 3.14 -15.35
N ASP A 157 14.32 3.92 -15.22
CA ASP A 157 14.24 5.08 -14.34
C ASP A 157 13.71 4.71 -12.96
N VAL A 158 14.65 4.33 -12.08
CA VAL A 158 14.50 4.01 -10.65
C VAL A 158 13.60 5.01 -9.90
N LYS A 159 13.52 6.26 -10.36
CA LYS A 159 12.72 7.34 -9.76
C LYS A 159 11.21 7.15 -9.88
N LEU A 160 10.70 6.66 -11.02
CA LEU A 160 9.25 6.42 -11.17
C LEU A 160 8.81 5.06 -10.60
N ILE A 161 9.78 4.16 -10.42
CA ILE A 161 9.60 2.73 -10.21
C ILE A 161 9.24 2.35 -8.77
N GLN A 162 9.53 3.23 -7.81
CA GLN A 162 9.28 2.95 -6.40
C GLN A 162 8.10 3.73 -5.81
N GLU A 163 7.31 4.40 -6.66
CA GLU A 163 6.13 5.19 -6.26
C GLU A 163 4.83 4.40 -6.23
N MET A 164 4.84 3.16 -6.72
CA MET A 164 3.65 2.34 -6.83
C MET A 164 3.59 1.29 -5.73
N PHE A 165 3.19 1.70 -4.52
CA PHE A 165 2.64 0.77 -3.55
C PHE A 165 1.52 1.43 -2.75
N PHE A 166 0.34 1.51 -3.37
CA PHE A 166 -0.93 1.46 -2.62
C PHE A 166 -1.86 0.48 -3.31
N ILE A 167 -1.68 -0.80 -2.98
CA ILE A 167 -2.78 -1.74 -3.15
C ILE A 167 -3.80 -1.36 -2.08
N PHE A 168 -4.84 -0.64 -2.49
CA PHE A 168 -6.08 -0.59 -1.74
C PHE A 168 -6.75 -1.95 -1.82
N ALA A 169 -6.27 -2.91 -1.03
CA ALA A 169 -7.10 -4.03 -0.65
C ALA A 169 -8.11 -3.46 0.35
N PHE A 170 -9.24 -2.95 -0.16
CA PHE A 170 -10.45 -2.84 0.63
C PHE A 170 -11.00 -4.25 0.89
N THR A 171 -10.17 -5.15 1.43
CA THR A 171 -10.69 -6.37 2.01
C THR A 171 -11.27 -5.97 3.37
N PRO A 172 -12.57 -6.20 3.62
CA PRO A 172 -13.09 -6.16 4.98
C PRO A 172 -12.18 -7.05 5.83
N LEU A 173 -11.74 -6.52 6.97
CA LEU A 173 -10.75 -7.07 7.91
C LEU A 173 -11.11 -8.46 8.49
N GLU A 174 -12.10 -9.17 7.93
CA GLU A 174 -12.58 -10.43 8.48
C GLU A 174 -11.84 -11.66 7.96
N ARG A 175 -11.06 -11.57 6.87
CA ARG A 175 -10.41 -12.78 6.29
C ARG A 175 -8.95 -12.68 5.86
N ALA A 176 -8.35 -11.50 5.78
CA ALA A 176 -6.95 -11.36 5.36
C ALA A 176 -6.01 -11.26 6.58
N ALA A 177 -5.45 -12.42 6.98
CA ALA A 177 -4.37 -12.60 7.94
C ALA A 177 -4.60 -12.04 9.37
N LYS A 178 -4.42 -12.89 10.38
CA LYS A 178 -4.31 -12.42 11.77
C LYS A 178 -3.28 -11.28 11.84
N PRO A 179 -3.52 -10.19 12.59
CA PRO A 179 -2.58 -9.07 12.70
C PRO A 179 -1.14 -9.54 13.01
N SER A 180 -1.01 -10.63 13.78
CA SER A 180 0.26 -11.23 14.17
C SER A 180 1.09 -11.82 13.02
N SER A 181 0.50 -12.31 11.93
CA SER A 181 1.26 -12.89 10.82
C SER A 181 1.71 -11.82 9.81
N SER A 182 0.91 -10.78 9.57
CA SER A 182 1.28 -9.65 8.69
C SER A 182 2.29 -8.69 9.34
N LEU A 183 2.31 -8.59 10.67
CA LEU A 183 3.32 -7.82 11.43
C LEU A 183 4.74 -8.41 11.31
N GLY A 184 4.86 -9.72 11.02
CA GLY A 184 6.14 -10.39 10.84
C GLY A 184 6.83 -10.06 9.50
N GLU A 185 6.07 -10.02 8.42
CA GLU A 185 6.59 -9.90 7.05
C GLU A 185 6.75 -8.46 6.54
N GLY A 186 6.03 -7.49 7.12
CA GLY A 186 6.11 -6.07 6.77
C GLY A 186 7.42 -5.43 7.24
N ASN A 187 8.02 -4.56 6.41
CA ASN A 187 9.19 -3.77 6.81
C ASN A 187 8.82 -2.54 7.66
N GLY A 188 7.55 -2.44 8.07
CA GLY A 188 7.00 -1.42 8.96
C GLY A 188 5.47 -1.41 8.90
N GLN A 189 4.86 -0.64 9.80
CA GLN A 189 3.43 -0.40 9.85
C GLN A 189 3.10 1.02 10.30
N ILE A 190 2.03 1.57 9.72
CA ILE A 190 1.33 2.78 10.14
C ILE A 190 -0.03 2.33 10.67
N PHE A 191 -0.24 2.52 11.98
CA PHE A 191 -1.49 2.19 12.66
C PHE A 191 -2.34 3.44 12.86
N LEU A 192 -3.54 3.44 12.29
CA LEU A 192 -4.54 4.49 12.44
C LEU A 192 -5.55 4.12 13.53
N SER A 193 -5.55 4.87 14.63
CA SER A 193 -6.40 4.64 15.80
C SER A 193 -7.76 5.35 15.66
N ALA A 194 -8.83 4.64 16.01
CA ALA A 194 -10.16 5.22 16.11
C ALA A 194 -10.25 6.28 17.22
N ASP A 195 -9.58 6.06 18.35
CA ASP A 195 -9.61 6.99 19.50
C ASP A 195 -9.00 8.35 19.13
N LEU A 196 -7.83 8.34 18.49
CA LEU A 196 -7.18 9.56 17.99
C LEU A 196 -8.06 10.27 16.95
N PHE A 197 -8.70 9.50 16.07
CA PHE A 197 -9.61 10.05 15.07
C PHE A 197 -10.84 10.73 15.70
N ASN A 198 -11.43 10.10 16.73
CA ASN A 198 -12.58 10.60 17.47
C ASN A 198 -12.22 11.82 18.33
N ALA A 199 -10.98 11.91 18.81
CA ALA A 199 -10.42 13.08 19.49
C ALA A 199 -10.10 14.25 18.53
N GLY A 200 -10.34 14.10 17.22
CA GLY A 200 -10.10 15.13 16.21
C GLY A 200 -8.67 15.20 15.69
N ILE A 201 -7.78 14.30 16.10
CA ILE A 201 -6.38 14.26 15.66
C ILE A 201 -6.31 13.58 14.29
N ARG A 202 -5.83 14.31 13.27
CA ARG A 202 -5.73 13.82 11.88
C ARG A 202 -4.39 14.23 11.24
N PRO A 203 -3.67 13.32 10.55
CA PRO A 203 -3.98 11.89 10.41
C PRO A 203 -3.87 11.16 11.77
N ALA A 204 -4.75 10.19 12.01
CA ALA A 204 -4.96 9.55 13.31
C ALA A 204 -3.90 8.48 13.64
N ILE A 205 -2.62 8.83 13.46
CA ILE A 205 -1.49 7.91 13.54
C ILE A 205 -1.11 7.66 15.00
N ASN A 206 -1.16 6.41 15.42
CA ASN A 206 -0.62 6.00 16.71
C ASN A 206 0.90 5.82 16.59
N VAL A 207 1.65 6.80 17.11
CA VAL A 207 3.12 6.85 17.02
C VAL A 207 3.81 5.72 17.79
N GLY A 208 3.21 5.23 18.87
CA GLY A 208 3.75 4.15 19.69
C GLY A 208 3.69 2.79 19.01
N ILE A 209 2.61 2.53 18.26
CA ILE A 209 2.42 1.26 17.53
C ILE A 209 3.05 1.30 16.13
N SER A 210 3.10 2.48 15.51
CA SER A 210 3.60 2.64 14.15
C SER A 210 5.13 2.64 14.10
N VAL A 211 5.72 1.87 13.18
CA VAL A 211 7.17 1.64 13.11
C VAL A 211 7.59 1.52 11.64
N SER A 212 8.67 2.20 11.27
CA SER A 212 9.41 1.96 10.03
C SER A 212 10.72 1.24 10.35
N ARG A 213 10.96 0.04 9.81
CA ARG A 213 12.22 -0.71 10.07
C ARG A 213 13.40 -0.15 9.29
N VAL A 214 13.16 0.59 8.20
CA VAL A 214 14.21 1.35 7.50
C VAL A 214 14.65 2.55 8.34
N GLY A 215 13.71 3.14 9.09
CA GLY A 215 13.97 4.23 10.02
C GLY A 215 14.58 5.46 9.33
N SER A 216 15.44 6.18 10.03
CA SER A 216 16.02 7.45 9.53
C SER A 216 16.91 7.31 8.29
N ALA A 217 17.20 6.10 7.81
CA ALA A 217 17.90 5.89 6.54
C ALA A 217 17.05 6.36 5.34
N ALA A 218 15.72 6.37 5.49
CA ALA A 218 14.77 6.87 4.50
C ALA A 218 14.39 8.35 4.73
N GLN A 219 15.21 9.13 5.45
CA GLN A 219 14.96 10.56 5.68
C GLN A 219 16.03 11.43 5.06
N ILE A 220 15.61 12.59 4.54
CA ILE A 220 16.54 13.64 4.17
C ILE A 220 17.30 14.16 5.40
N LYS A 221 18.54 14.60 5.20
CA LYS A 221 19.42 15.05 6.29
C LYS A 221 18.78 16.13 7.18
N ALA A 222 18.08 17.08 6.58
CA ALA A 222 17.38 18.15 7.30
C ALA A 222 16.27 17.58 8.21
N MET A 223 15.40 16.72 7.69
CA MET A 223 14.33 16.10 8.47
C MET A 223 14.89 15.29 9.65
N LYS A 224 15.97 14.53 9.42
CA LYS A 224 16.64 13.76 10.48
C LYS A 224 17.15 14.64 11.64
N GLN A 225 17.63 15.86 11.34
CA GLN A 225 18.10 16.78 12.36
C GLN A 225 16.97 17.34 13.21
N VAL A 226 15.81 17.60 12.61
CA VAL A 226 14.67 18.26 13.30
C VAL A 226 13.76 17.22 13.98
N ALA A 227 13.49 16.09 13.33
CA ALA A 227 12.53 15.09 13.80
C ALA A 227 13.17 13.94 14.62
N GLY A 228 14.50 13.90 14.73
CA GLY A 228 15.21 12.77 15.36
C GLY A 228 14.82 12.47 16.81
N LYS A 229 14.35 13.49 17.56
CA LYS A 229 13.86 13.34 18.94
C LYS A 229 12.35 13.30 19.07
N LEU A 230 11.62 13.72 18.03
CA LEU A 230 10.18 13.96 18.08
C LEU A 230 9.39 12.70 18.48
N LYS A 231 9.77 11.54 17.94
CA LYS A 231 9.10 10.28 18.25
C LYS A 231 9.26 9.90 19.73
N LEU A 232 10.44 10.14 20.31
CA LEU A 232 10.72 9.84 21.71
C LEU A 232 9.97 10.79 22.64
N GLU A 233 9.97 12.09 22.32
CA GLU A 233 9.29 13.12 23.10
C GLU A 233 7.77 12.89 23.12
N LEU A 234 7.17 12.50 21.99
CA LEU A 234 5.74 12.15 21.93
C LEU A 234 5.39 10.86 22.69
N ALA A 235 6.28 9.87 22.67
CA ALA A 235 6.09 8.65 23.47
C ALA A 235 6.10 8.98 24.98
N GLN A 236 7.05 9.81 25.43
CA GLN A 236 7.12 10.28 26.82
C GLN A 236 5.90 11.12 27.21
N PHE A 237 5.42 11.97 26.30
CA PHE A 237 4.21 12.74 26.52
C PHE A 237 2.98 11.83 26.72
N ALA A 238 2.80 10.82 25.86
CA ALA A 238 1.68 9.88 25.96
C ALA A 238 1.72 9.06 27.26
N GLU A 239 2.91 8.64 27.71
CA GLU A 239 3.08 7.99 29.02
C GLU A 239 2.70 8.92 30.18
N LEU A 240 3.11 10.18 30.12
CA LEU A 240 2.78 11.18 31.14
C LEU A 240 1.28 11.51 31.15
N GLU A 241 0.67 11.65 29.97
CA GLU A 241 -0.77 11.89 29.83
C GLU A 241 -1.57 10.73 30.44
N ALA A 242 -1.20 9.48 30.13
CA ALA A 242 -1.82 8.30 30.73
C ALA A 242 -1.66 8.28 32.25
N PHE A 243 -0.49 8.63 32.77
CA PHE A 243 -0.25 8.73 34.20
C PHE A 243 -1.13 9.81 34.87
N CYS A 244 -1.22 10.99 34.26
CA CYS A 244 -2.03 12.09 34.76
C CYS A 244 -3.52 11.73 34.75
N ALA A 245 -4.00 11.07 33.69
CA ALA A 245 -5.38 10.61 33.60
C ALA A 245 -5.73 9.60 34.71
N ILE A 246 -4.83 8.65 35.01
CA ILE A 246 -5.04 7.65 36.07
C ILE A 246 -5.01 8.30 37.46
N ARG A 247 -4.12 9.27 37.69
CA ARG A 247 -3.86 9.82 39.04
C ARG A 247 -4.75 11.01 39.39
N PHE A 248 -5.21 11.77 38.41
CA PHE A 248 -5.93 13.04 38.61
C PHE A 248 -7.25 13.13 37.83
N GLY A 249 -7.68 12.04 37.19
CA GLY A 249 -8.98 11.97 36.52
C GLY A 249 -10.14 11.88 37.53
N SER A 250 -10.57 13.04 38.01
CA SER A 250 -11.84 13.30 38.70
C SER A 250 -12.50 14.52 38.10
#